data_AF-A0A833HHY4-F1
#
_entry.id   AF-A0A833HHY4-F1
#
_cell.length_a   1.000
_cell.length_b   1.000
_cell.length_c   1.000
_cell.angle_alpha   90.00
_cell.angle_beta   90.00
_cell.angle_gamma   90.00
#
_symmetry.space_group_name_H-M   'P 1'
#
loop_
_entity.id
_entity.type
_entity.pdbx_description
1 polymer ?
#
loop_
_entity_poly.entity_id
_entity_poly.type
_entity_poly.pdbx_seq_one_letter_code
_entity_poly.pdbx_strand_id
1 'polypeptide(L)'
;MAHDLTREDLKRNELGEALEAGVHFAEGHLKMLVGVLGGLAALAVVVWGVWAFRSSRVEKANELLGEALRVAEAEVVATGAKPADPVAPTFASAAAREARARELFERLAASTGPTGAGGHH
;
A
#
# COMPACT_ATOMS: atom_id res chain seq x y z
N MET A 1 -39.48 20.71 54.87
CA MET A 1 -38.22 20.14 54.35
C MET A 1 -38.57 18.91 53.52
N ALA A 2 -38.71 19.03 52.20
CA ALA A 2 -39.03 17.90 51.31
C ALA A 2 -38.86 18.29 49.83
N HIS A 3 -37.70 18.85 49.44
CA HIS A 3 -37.49 19.26 48.03
C HIS A 3 -36.14 18.86 47.41
N ASP A 4 -35.15 18.41 48.20
CA ASP A 4 -33.85 17.98 47.65
C ASP A 4 -33.77 16.49 47.31
N LEU A 5 -34.53 15.64 48.00
CA LEU A 5 -34.55 14.19 47.72
C LEU A 5 -35.03 13.90 46.29
N THR A 6 -35.89 14.76 45.73
CA THR A 6 -36.56 14.50 44.45
C THR A 6 -35.68 14.71 43.22
N ARG A 7 -34.62 15.53 43.29
CA ARG A 7 -33.76 15.83 42.13
C ARG A 7 -32.63 14.82 41.94
N GLU A 8 -32.01 14.37 43.03
CA GLU A 8 -30.96 13.35 42.96
C GLU A 8 -31.53 11.98 42.59
N ASP A 9 -32.68 11.61 43.15
CA ASP A 9 -33.35 10.36 42.83
C ASP A 9 -33.82 10.31 41.37
N LEU A 10 -34.26 11.45 40.80
CA LEU A 10 -34.58 11.55 39.37
C LEU A 10 -33.35 11.28 38.49
N LYS A 11 -32.19 11.89 38.81
CA LYS A 11 -30.96 11.69 38.04
C LYS A 11 -30.43 10.27 38.14
N ARG A 12 -30.51 9.65 39.33
CA ARG A 12 -30.09 8.25 39.50
C ARG A 12 -30.99 7.29 38.73
N ASN A 13 -32.29 7.55 38.68
CA ASN A 13 -33.22 6.75 37.88
C ASN A 13 -32.97 6.93 36.38
N GLU A 14 -32.76 8.17 35.91
CA GLU A 14 -32.48 8.45 34.50
C GLU A 14 -31.15 7.83 34.04
N LEU A 15 -30.12 7.87 34.89
CA LEU A 15 -28.86 7.16 34.64
C LEU A 15 -29.04 5.64 34.67
N GLY A 16 -29.85 5.10 35.59
CA GLY A 16 -30.16 3.68 35.68
C GLY A 16 -30.91 3.17 34.45
N GLU A 17 -31.91 3.91 34.00
CA GLU A 17 -32.71 3.61 32.81
C GLU A 17 -31.88 3.74 31.52
N ALA A 18 -30.99 4.73 31.43
CA ALA A 18 -30.02 4.85 30.34
C ALA A 18 -28.99 3.71 30.34
N LEU A 19 -28.55 3.27 31.53
CA LEU A 19 -27.65 2.12 31.66
C LEU A 19 -28.36 0.82 31.26
N GLU A 20 -29.60 0.62 31.69
CA GLU A 20 -30.42 -0.54 31.37
C GLU A 20 -30.75 -0.59 29.88
N ALA A 21 -31.11 0.55 29.27
CA ALA A 21 -31.26 0.68 27.83
C ALA A 21 -29.96 0.41 27.07
N GLY A 22 -28.82 0.87 27.61
CA GLY A 22 -27.49 0.60 27.07
C GLY A 22 -27.09 -0.87 27.15
N VAL A 23 -27.38 -1.55 28.26
CA VAL A 23 -27.11 -2.99 28.47
C VAL A 23 -28.01 -3.84 27.58
N HIS A 24 -29.29 -3.51 27.46
CA HIS A 24 -30.23 -4.24 26.61
C HIS A 24 -29.92 -4.06 25.11
N PHE A 25 -29.44 -2.86 24.71
CA PHE A 25 -28.91 -2.63 23.38
C PHE A 25 -27.61 -3.42 23.15
N ALA A 26 -26.73 -3.47 24.15
CA ALA A 26 -25.46 -4.18 24.10
C ALA A 26 -25.65 -5.70 23.95
N GLU A 27 -26.53 -6.33 24.71
CA GLU A 27 -26.76 -7.78 24.62
C GLU A 27 -27.28 -8.24 23.25
N GLY A 28 -28.19 -7.45 22.65
CA GLY A 28 -28.78 -7.79 21.35
C GLY A 28 -27.86 -7.47 20.15
N HIS A 29 -27.15 -6.34 20.22
CA HIS A 29 -26.48 -5.78 19.03
C HIS A 29 -24.96 -5.93 19.07
N LEU A 30 -24.31 -6.20 20.22
CA LEU A 30 -22.85 -6.35 20.24
C LEU A 30 -22.37 -7.50 19.37
N LYS A 31 -23.04 -8.66 19.38
CA LYS A 31 -22.64 -9.79 18.52
C LYS A 31 -22.74 -9.45 17.04
N MET A 32 -23.79 -8.74 16.64
CA MET A 32 -23.97 -8.28 15.26
C MET A 32 -22.94 -7.20 14.91
N LEU A 33 -22.73 -6.20 15.76
CA LEU A 33 -21.76 -5.13 15.56
C LEU A 33 -20.34 -5.66 15.49
N VAL A 34 -19.94 -6.56 16.38
CA VAL A 34 -18.61 -7.19 16.37
C VAL A 34 -18.42 -8.02 15.09
N GLY A 35 -19.44 -8.77 14.66
CA GLY A 35 -19.38 -9.53 13.41
C GLY A 35 -19.23 -8.62 12.18
N VAL A 36 -20.02 -7.55 12.11
CA VAL A 36 -19.99 -6.58 10.99
C VAL A 36 -18.68 -5.80 10.98
N LEU A 37 -18.25 -5.27 12.13
CA LEU A 37 -16.98 -4.54 12.25
C LEU A 37 -15.78 -5.45 11.98
N GLY A 38 -15.82 -6.70 12.45
CA GLY A 38 -14.80 -7.71 12.16
C GLY A 38 -14.74 -8.03 10.66
N GLY A 39 -15.89 -8.21 10.01
CA GLY A 39 -15.96 -8.43 8.57
C GLY A 39 -15.44 -7.24 7.76
N LEU A 40 -15.80 -6.01 8.14
CA LEU A 40 -15.30 -4.79 7.50
C LEU A 40 -13.80 -4.61 7.71
N ALA A 41 -13.29 -4.88 8.91
CA ALA A 41 -11.86 -4.83 9.19
C ALA A 41 -11.09 -5.85 8.34
N ALA A 42 -11.58 -7.09 8.25
CA ALA A 42 -10.97 -8.12 7.41
C ALA A 42 -10.96 -7.70 5.93
N LEU A 43 -12.08 -7.16 5.42
CA LEU A 43 -12.17 -6.66 4.05
C LEU A 43 -11.18 -5.50 3.81
N ALA A 44 -11.08 -4.56 4.75
CA ALA A 44 -10.15 -3.44 4.66
C ALA A 44 -8.70 -3.91 4.57
N VAL A 45 -8.30 -4.93 5.35
CA VAL A 45 -6.97 -5.53 5.28
C VAL A 45 -6.70 -6.15 3.91
N VAL A 46 -7.66 -6.88 3.34
CA VAL A 46 -7.52 -7.48 2.01
C VAL A 46 -7.38 -6.40 0.93
N VAL A 47 -8.26 -5.40 0.95
CA VAL A 47 -8.23 -4.29 -0.02
C VAL A 47 -6.91 -3.52 0.08
N TRP A 48 -6.47 -3.19 1.30
CA TRP A 48 -5.19 -2.53 1.54
C TRP A 48 -4.02 -3.38 1.05
N GLY A 49 -4.01 -4.67 1.36
CA GLY A 49 -2.96 -5.59 0.94
C GLY A 49 -2.84 -5.68 -0.58
N VAL A 50 -3.96 -5.81 -1.29
CA VAL A 50 -4.00 -5.83 -2.75
C VAL A 50 -3.55 -4.49 -3.33
N TRP A 51 -4.00 -3.36 -2.76
CA TRP A 51 -3.61 -2.03 -3.22
C TRP A 51 -2.12 -1.77 -3.02
N ALA A 52 -1.57 -2.05 -1.83
CA ALA A 52 -0.14 -1.90 -1.52
C ALA A 52 0.74 -2.80 -2.41
N PHE A 53 0.31 -4.04 -2.64
CA PHE A 53 1.01 -4.97 -3.53
C PHE A 53 1.01 -4.48 -4.99
N ARG A 54 -0.07 -3.86 -5.45
CA ARG A 54 -0.13 -3.27 -6.80
C ARG A 54 0.68 -1.98 -6.90
N SER A 55 0.60 -1.09 -5.92
CA SER A 55 1.31 0.20 -5.93
C SER A 55 2.83 0.00 -5.96
N SER A 56 3.34 -0.92 -5.13
CA SER A 56 4.77 -1.24 -5.10
C SER A 56 5.31 -1.84 -6.40
N ARG A 57 4.47 -2.47 -7.22
CA ARG A 57 4.85 -2.92 -8.57
C ARG A 57 4.89 -1.78 -9.57
N VAL A 58 3.94 -0.85 -9.50
CA VAL A 58 3.88 0.31 -10.40
C VAL A 58 5.07 1.24 -10.17
N GLU A 59 5.42 1.52 -8.92
CA GLU A 59 6.59 2.35 -8.59
C GLU A 59 7.89 1.73 -9.10
N LYS A 60 8.12 0.44 -8.86
CA LYS A 60 9.31 -0.28 -9.33
C LYS A 60 9.41 -0.33 -10.85
N ALA A 61 8.28 -0.51 -11.54
CA ALA A 61 8.26 -0.52 -13.00
C ALA A 61 8.60 0.86 -13.59
N ASN A 62 8.07 1.94 -12.99
CA ASN A 62 8.38 3.31 -13.41
C ASN A 62 9.87 3.66 -13.18
N GLU A 63 10.43 3.24 -12.05
CA GLU A 63 11.85 3.45 -11.75
C GLU A 63 12.77 2.73 -12.74
N LEU A 64 12.49 1.44 -13.01
CA LEU A 64 13.22 0.65 -14.01
C LEU A 64 13.09 1.22 -15.42
N LEU A 65 11.90 1.71 -15.80
CA LEU A 65 11.70 2.37 -17.09
C LEU A 65 12.51 3.66 -17.20
N GLY A 66 12.54 4.46 -16.14
CA GLY A 66 13.35 5.69 -16.10
C GLY A 66 14.85 5.40 -16.17
N GLU A 67 15.33 4.32 -15.55
CA GLU A 67 16.72 3.86 -15.71
C GLU A 67 17.00 3.38 -17.14
N ALA A 68 16.10 2.57 -17.72
CA ALA A 68 16.24 2.05 -19.08
C ALA A 68 16.30 3.17 -20.12
N LEU A 69 15.44 4.19 -20.01
CA LEU A 69 15.44 5.35 -20.91
C LEU A 69 16.73 6.18 -20.77
N ARG A 70 17.20 6.44 -19.55
CA ARG A 70 18.47 7.14 -19.32
C ARG A 70 19.65 6.41 -19.96
N VAL A 71 19.67 5.08 -19.89
CA VAL A 71 20.70 4.27 -20.54
C VAL A 71 20.53 4.25 -22.06
N ALA A 72 19.31 4.22 -22.58
CA ALA A 72 19.07 4.24 -24.02
C ALA A 72 19.49 5.58 -24.67
N GLU A 73 19.23 6.69 -23.98
CA GLU A 73 19.60 8.04 -24.42
C GLU A 73 21.04 8.44 -24.06
N ALA A 74 21.75 7.59 -23.31
CA ALA A 74 23.11 7.83 -22.87
C ALA A 74 24.08 8.09 -24.04
N GLU A 75 24.95 9.09 -23.82
CA GLU A 75 25.99 9.44 -24.78
C GLU A 75 27.11 8.38 -24.78
N VAL A 76 27.66 8.14 -25.97
CA VAL A 76 28.80 7.25 -26.17
C VAL A 76 30.07 8.09 -26.21
N VAL A 77 30.92 7.94 -25.20
CA VAL A 77 32.20 8.65 -25.08
C VAL A 77 33.35 7.65 -25.18
N ALA A 78 34.27 7.90 -26.12
CA ALA A 78 35.40 7.02 -26.38
C ALA A 78 36.39 6.91 -25.20
N THR A 79 36.41 7.90 -24.31
CA THR A 79 37.30 7.96 -23.13
C THR A 79 36.55 8.48 -21.91
N GLY A 80 36.78 7.89 -20.74
CA GLY A 80 36.19 8.33 -19.47
C GLY A 80 34.72 7.97 -19.27
N ALA A 81 34.20 6.97 -19.99
CA ALA A 81 32.83 6.48 -19.84
C ALA A 81 32.51 6.10 -18.37
N LYS A 82 31.37 6.56 -17.89
CA LYS A 82 30.83 6.30 -16.55
C LYS A 82 29.48 5.59 -16.66
N PRO A 83 29.47 4.29 -16.97
CA PRO A 83 28.23 3.53 -17.17
C PRO A 83 27.44 3.33 -15.88
N ALA A 84 28.06 3.54 -14.71
CA ALA A 84 27.43 3.42 -13.40
C ALA A 84 26.96 4.78 -12.81
N ASP A 85 27.03 5.86 -13.59
CA ASP A 85 26.52 7.16 -13.13
C ASP A 85 24.99 7.11 -13.03
N PRO A 86 24.40 7.41 -11.84
CA PRO A 86 22.97 7.32 -11.64
C PRO A 86 22.18 8.44 -12.34
N VAL A 87 22.82 9.51 -12.83
CA VAL A 87 22.14 10.67 -13.42
C VAL A 87 22.42 10.77 -14.91
N ALA A 88 23.67 10.56 -15.32
CA ALA A 88 24.09 10.66 -16.73
C ALA A 88 25.03 9.51 -17.09
N PRO A 89 24.51 8.27 -17.25
CA PRO A 89 25.34 7.14 -17.64
C PRO A 89 25.94 7.42 -19.02
N THR A 90 27.21 7.05 -19.18
CA THR A 90 27.89 7.17 -20.48
C THR A 90 28.61 5.87 -20.80
N PHE A 91 28.66 5.51 -22.08
CA PHE A 91 29.15 4.21 -22.52
C PHE A 91 30.34 4.36 -23.45
N ALA A 92 31.27 3.40 -23.40
CA ALA A 92 32.45 3.39 -24.26
C ALA A 92 32.12 3.04 -25.72
N SER A 93 30.98 2.41 -25.97
CA SER A 93 30.53 2.03 -27.31
C SER A 93 28.99 1.94 -27.38
N ALA A 94 28.45 2.09 -28.59
CA ALA A 94 27.02 1.91 -28.84
C ALA A 94 26.55 0.48 -28.52
N ALA A 95 27.38 -0.53 -28.80
CA ALA A 95 27.09 -1.93 -28.48
C ALA A 95 26.99 -2.17 -26.97
N ALA A 96 27.85 -1.55 -26.15
CA ALA A 96 27.79 -1.65 -24.70
C ALA A 96 26.53 -0.98 -24.12
N ARG A 97 26.14 0.16 -24.70
CA ARG A 97 24.88 0.85 -24.36
C ARG A 97 23.67 -0.02 -24.69
N GLU A 98 23.62 -0.59 -25.89
CA GLU A 98 22.51 -1.42 -26.36
C GLU A 98 22.36 -2.71 -25.53
N ALA A 99 23.46 -3.39 -25.20
CA ALA A 99 23.42 -4.56 -24.34
C ALA A 99 22.83 -4.23 -22.96
N ARG A 100 23.25 -3.10 -22.36
CA ARG A 100 22.73 -2.66 -21.06
C ARG A 100 21.27 -2.22 -21.13
N ALA A 101 20.87 -1.49 -22.18
CA ALA A 101 19.49 -1.10 -22.39
C ALA A 101 18.60 -2.35 -22.53
N ARG A 102 19.03 -3.34 -23.31
CA ARG A 102 18.31 -4.60 -23.52
C ARG A 102 18.08 -5.37 -22.22
N GLU A 103 19.12 -5.51 -21.40
CA GLU A 103 19.02 -6.14 -20.07
C GLU A 103 17.97 -5.44 -19.19
N LEU A 104 17.96 -4.10 -19.16
CA LEU A 104 17.00 -3.34 -18.37
C LEU A 104 15.56 -3.48 -18.90
N PHE A 105 15.36 -3.49 -20.23
CA PHE A 105 14.05 -3.72 -20.83
C PHE A 105 13.55 -5.15 -20.60
N GLU A 106 14.41 -6.16 -20.64
CA GLU A 106 14.05 -7.54 -20.31
C GLU A 106 13.62 -7.68 -18.84
N ARG A 107 14.33 -7.02 -17.91
CA ARG A 107 13.93 -6.95 -16.49
C ARG A 107 12.61 -6.20 -16.29
N LEU A 108 12.36 -5.13 -17.06
CA LEU A 108 11.08 -4.42 -17.03
C LEU A 108 9.93 -5.32 -17.55
N ALA A 109 10.14 -6.05 -18.64
CA ALA A 109 9.16 -6.99 -19.18
C ALA A 109 8.85 -8.12 -18.18
N ALA A 110 9.88 -8.67 -17.52
CA ALA A 110 9.72 -9.69 -16.48
C ALA A 110 8.96 -9.16 -15.24
N SER A 111 9.10 -7.88 -14.89
CA SER A 111 8.43 -7.28 -13.72
C SER A 111 6.98 -6.87 -13.97
N THR A 112 6.59 -6.66 -15.24
CA THR A 112 5.26 -6.15 -15.66
C THR A 112 4.30 -7.23 -16.17
N GLY A 113 4.78 -8.46 -16.43
CA GLY A 113 3.92 -9.57 -16.88
C GLY A 113 2.83 -9.96 -15.85
N PRO A 114 1.63 -10.38 -16.30
CA PRO A 114 0.52 -10.78 -15.41
C PRO A 114 0.85 -12.01 -14.56
N THR A 115 1.82 -12.81 -14.99
CA THR A 115 2.48 -13.83 -14.20
C THR A 115 3.76 -13.23 -13.64
N GLY A 116 3.83 -12.98 -12.33
CA GLY A 116 5.13 -12.85 -11.66
C GLY A 116 5.88 -14.17 -11.84
N ALA A 117 6.68 -14.28 -12.90
CA ALA A 117 7.60 -15.39 -13.08
C ALA A 117 8.80 -15.17 -12.16
N GLY A 118 8.55 -15.29 -10.86
CA GLY A 118 9.50 -15.90 -9.93
C GLY A 118 9.53 -17.42 -10.14
N GLY A 119 9.60 -17.85 -11.40
CA GLY A 119 9.86 -19.23 -11.78
C GLY A 119 11.37 -19.39 -11.86
N HIS A 120 11.92 -19.89 -10.77
CA HIS A 120 13.28 -20.35 -10.58
C HIS A 120 13.94 -20.90 -11.87
N HIS A 121 15.14 -20.39 -12.17
CA HIS A 121 16.22 -21.14 -12.80
C HIS A 121 17.48 -20.94 -11.95
#